data_AF-A0A2T5NPR9-F1
#
_entry.id   AF-A0A2T5NPR9-F1
#
_cell.length_a   1.000
_cell.length_b   1.000
_cell.length_c   1.000
_cell.angle_alpha   90.00
_cell.angle_beta   90.00
_cell.angle_gamma   90.00
#
_symmetry.space_group_name_H-M   'P 1'
#
loop_
_entity.id
_entity.type
_entity.pdbx_description
1 polymer ?
#
loop_
_entity_poly.entity_id
_entity_poly.type
_entity_poly.pdbx_seq_one_letter_code
_entity_poly.pdbx_strand_id
1 'polypeptide(L)'
;MLSSNLYAGNLSNKDVKSFMDNAEICEHLLGEVSGDGDARQMDVIKDANKHCERADKLRRQLLVKYKNDHKIIKAIRQFDEVLDYKD
;
A
#
# COMPACT_ATOMS: atom_id res chain seq x y z
N MET A 1 -8.70 -3.08 -8.81
CA MET A 1 -9.32 -2.41 -7.64
C MET A 1 -9.70 -3.48 -6.61
N LEU A 2 -8.86 -3.70 -5.61
CA LEU A 2 -9.04 -4.73 -4.57
C LEU A 2 -10.04 -4.34 -3.45
N SER A 3 -10.69 -3.17 -3.54
CA SER A 3 -11.17 -2.49 -2.32
C SER A 3 -12.58 -2.80 -1.81
N SER A 4 -13.38 -3.67 -2.43
CA SER A 4 -14.81 -3.70 -2.04
C SER A 4 -15.20 -4.61 -0.86
N ASN A 5 -14.32 -5.48 -0.35
CA ASN A 5 -14.73 -6.49 0.66
C ASN A 5 -13.85 -6.61 1.92
N LEU A 6 -12.84 -5.76 2.10
CA LEU A 6 -11.92 -5.87 3.25
C LEU A 6 -12.43 -5.21 4.54
N TYR A 7 -13.48 -4.38 4.49
CA TYR A 7 -13.89 -3.56 5.64
C TYR A 7 -14.81 -4.25 6.67
N ALA A 8 -15.19 -5.52 6.47
CA ALA A 8 -16.18 -6.22 7.32
C ALA A 8 -15.58 -7.09 8.47
N GLY A 9 -14.39 -6.77 8.99
CA GLY A 9 -13.75 -7.54 10.09
C GLY A 9 -12.65 -6.78 10.85
N ASN A 10 -11.78 -7.49 11.59
CA ASN A 10 -10.62 -6.98 12.37
C ASN A 10 -9.65 -6.03 11.61
N LEU A 11 -9.90 -5.76 10.33
CA LEU A 11 -9.23 -4.76 9.51
C LEU A 11 -9.65 -3.31 9.87
N SER A 12 -10.54 -3.12 10.85
CA SER A 12 -10.89 -1.81 11.43
C SER A 12 -9.79 -1.18 12.30
N ASN A 13 -8.70 -1.91 12.56
CA ASN A 13 -7.54 -1.38 13.26
C ASN A 13 -6.98 -0.14 12.51
N LYS A 14 -6.81 0.98 13.22
CA LYS A 14 -6.43 2.28 12.63
C LYS A 14 -5.12 2.22 11.85
N ASP A 15 -4.14 1.48 12.34
CA ASP A 15 -2.84 1.29 11.70
C ASP A 15 -2.93 0.41 10.45
N VAL A 16 -3.73 -0.65 10.49
CA VAL A 16 -4.06 -1.46 9.30
C VAL A 16 -4.76 -0.62 8.25
N LYS A 17 -5.76 0.20 8.64
CA LYS A 17 -6.42 1.12 7.70
C LYS A 17 -5.42 2.11 7.09
N SER A 18 -4.55 2.70 7.91
CA SER A 18 -3.54 3.65 7.43
C SER A 18 -2.57 2.99 6.43
N PHE A 19 -2.24 1.71 6.64
CA PHE A 19 -1.47 0.93 5.68
C PHE A 19 -2.24 0.74 4.36
N MET A 20 -3.48 0.26 4.42
CA MET A 20 -4.31 0.02 3.22
C MET A 20 -4.49 1.31 2.41
N ASP A 21 -4.83 2.42 3.07
CA ASP A 21 -5.00 3.71 2.41
C ASP A 21 -3.72 4.14 1.66
N ASN A 22 -2.52 3.97 2.24
CA ASN A 22 -1.28 4.32 1.55
C ASN A 22 -0.91 3.32 0.44
N ALA A 23 -1.19 2.03 0.64
CA ALA A 23 -0.87 0.99 -0.33
C ALA A 23 -1.77 1.09 -1.58
N GLU A 24 -3.06 1.38 -1.41
CA GLU A 24 -3.99 1.62 -2.52
C GLU A 24 -3.64 2.89 -3.30
N ILE A 25 -3.28 3.98 -2.61
CA ILE A 25 -2.83 5.21 -3.29
C ILE A 25 -1.53 4.96 -4.05
N CYS A 26 -0.59 4.22 -3.47
CA CYS A 26 0.64 3.81 -4.15
C CYS A 26 0.35 3.03 -5.44
N GLU A 27 -0.44 1.95 -5.35
CA GLU A 27 -0.84 1.12 -6.50
C GLU A 27 -1.51 1.98 -7.58
N HIS A 28 -2.46 2.83 -7.18
CA HIS A 28 -3.20 3.68 -8.10
C HIS A 28 -2.30 4.65 -8.85
N LEU A 29 -1.45 5.40 -8.15
CA LEU A 29 -0.58 6.40 -8.75
C LEU A 29 0.53 5.77 -9.61
N LEU A 30 1.10 4.63 -9.20
CA LEU A 30 2.06 3.90 -10.03
C LEU A 30 1.42 3.42 -11.34
N GLY A 31 0.15 3.02 -11.32
CA GLY A 31 -0.60 2.66 -12.53
C GLY A 31 -0.87 3.83 -13.49
N GLU A 32 -0.74 5.08 -13.03
CA GLU A 32 -0.90 6.28 -13.85
C GLU A 32 0.41 6.74 -14.52
N VAL A 33 1.55 6.15 -14.16
CA VAL A 33 2.84 6.53 -14.71
C VAL A 33 2.95 6.05 -16.17
N SER A 34 2.90 6.99 -17.12
CA SER A 34 2.93 6.72 -18.57
C SER A 34 4.35 6.67 -19.15
N GLY A 35 5.37 7.12 -18.40
CA GLY A 35 6.77 7.12 -18.84
C GLY A 35 7.18 8.32 -19.71
N ASP A 36 6.25 9.25 -19.99
CA ASP A 36 6.49 10.41 -20.87
C ASP A 36 7.44 11.47 -20.27
N GLY A 37 7.78 11.34 -18.98
CA GLY A 37 8.80 12.16 -18.31
C GLY A 37 8.45 13.64 -18.15
N ASP A 38 7.20 14.03 -18.40
CA ASP A 38 6.75 15.41 -18.24
C ASP A 38 6.62 15.81 -16.76
N ALA A 39 6.48 17.13 -16.50
CA ALA A 39 6.41 17.65 -15.14
C ALA A 39 5.24 17.07 -14.32
N ARG A 40 4.10 16.77 -14.97
CA ARG A 40 2.95 16.14 -14.32
C ARG A 40 3.26 14.69 -13.96
N GLN A 41 3.90 13.94 -14.85
CA GLN A 41 4.35 12.58 -14.59
C GLN A 41 5.36 12.54 -13.41
N MET A 42 6.26 13.52 -13.33
CA MET A 42 7.19 13.64 -12.20
C MET A 42 6.47 13.90 -10.86
N ASP A 43 5.42 14.73 -10.86
CA ASP A 43 4.61 14.97 -9.66
C ASP A 43 3.85 13.69 -9.24
N VAL A 44 3.25 12.97 -10.19
CA VAL A 44 2.60 11.66 -9.93
C VAL A 44 3.59 10.66 -9.36
N ILE A 45 4.79 10.54 -9.94
CA ILE A 45 5.86 9.64 -9.46
C ILE A 45 6.27 10.02 -8.04
N LYS A 46 6.41 11.32 -7.74
CA LYS A 46 6.79 11.79 -6.40
C LYS A 46 5.73 11.45 -5.36
N ASP A 47 4.45 11.67 -5.67
CA ASP A 47 3.36 11.34 -4.78
C ASP A 47 3.18 9.83 -4.62
N ALA A 48 3.33 9.05 -5.70
CA ALA A 48 3.37 7.60 -5.65
C ALA A 48 4.45 7.12 -4.66
N ASN A 49 5.70 7.55 -4.85
CA ASN A 49 6.82 7.17 -3.99
C ASN A 49 6.55 7.48 -2.51
N LYS A 50 6.03 8.67 -2.20
CA LYS A 50 5.68 9.08 -0.84
C LYS A 50 4.66 8.15 -0.18
N HIS A 51 3.66 7.68 -0.92
CA HIS A 51 2.66 6.75 -0.42
C HIS A 51 3.22 5.32 -0.32
N CYS A 52 3.98 4.86 -1.31
CA CYS A 52 4.64 3.56 -1.29
C CYS A 52 5.62 3.42 -0.12
N GLU A 53 6.46 4.42 0.15
CA GLU A 53 7.41 4.41 1.28
C GLU A 53 6.70 4.33 2.64
N ARG A 54 5.58 5.04 2.79
CA ARG A 54 4.77 4.96 4.01
C ARG A 54 4.10 3.60 4.16
N ALA A 55 3.57 3.06 3.07
CA ALA A 55 2.96 1.74 3.04
C ALA A 55 4.00 0.65 3.40
N ASP A 56 5.20 0.69 2.82
CA ASP A 56 6.26 -0.28 3.14
C ASP A 56 6.71 -0.19 4.61
N LYS A 57 6.89 1.02 5.14
CA LYS A 57 7.21 1.21 6.55
C LYS A 57 6.13 0.61 7.46
N LEU A 58 4.86 0.88 7.18
CA LEU A 58 3.74 0.33 7.95
C LEU A 58 3.64 -1.18 7.78
N ARG A 59 3.83 -1.72 6.57
CA ARG A 59 3.87 -3.16 6.29
C ARG A 59 4.86 -3.87 7.21
N ARG A 60 6.11 -3.41 7.26
CA ARG A 60 7.15 -4.00 8.13
C ARG A 60 6.71 -4.01 9.60
N GLN A 61 6.13 -2.91 10.08
CA GLN A 61 5.64 -2.79 11.46
C GLN A 61 4.45 -3.73 11.74
N LEU A 62 3.49 -3.78 10.82
CA LEU A 62 2.27 -4.57 10.97
C LEU A 62 2.53 -6.07 10.86
N LEU A 63 3.46 -6.50 10.00
CA LEU A 63 3.89 -7.90 9.89
C LEU A 63 4.44 -8.42 11.23
N VAL A 64 5.13 -7.57 11.99
CA VAL A 64 5.60 -7.90 13.34
C VAL A 64 4.46 -7.86 14.35
N LYS A 65 3.67 -6.78 14.37
CA LYS A 65 2.59 -6.55 15.34
C LYS A 65 1.50 -7.62 15.27
N TYR A 66 1.12 -8.01 14.06
CA TYR A 66 0.01 -8.91 13.79
C TYR A 66 0.48 -10.29 13.31
N LYS A 67 1.72 -10.70 13.62
CA LYS A 67 2.32 -11.97 13.17
C LYS A 67 1.45 -13.23 13.40
N ASN A 68 0.58 -13.20 14.41
CA ASN A 68 -0.32 -14.32 14.75
C ASN A 68 -1.77 -14.11 14.25
N ASP A 69 -2.11 -12.96 13.67
CA ASP A 69 -3.42 -12.71 13.05
C ASP A 69 -3.33 -12.97 11.55
N HIS A 70 -3.67 -14.19 11.15
CA HIS A 70 -3.60 -14.62 9.75
C HIS A 70 -4.48 -13.78 8.82
N LYS A 71 -5.58 -13.18 9.31
CA LYS A 71 -6.46 -12.36 8.46
C LYS A 71 -5.77 -11.04 8.14
N ILE A 72 -5.16 -10.40 9.13
CA ILE A 72 -4.41 -9.15 8.93
C ILE A 72 -3.15 -9.40 8.09
N ILE A 73 -2.40 -10.46 8.36
CA ILE A 73 -1.22 -10.81 7.56
C ILE A 73 -1.59 -11.06 6.10
N LYS A 74 -2.67 -11.82 5.84
CA LYS A 74 -3.15 -12.05 4.47
C LYS A 74 -3.49 -10.74 3.77
N ALA A 75 -4.16 -9.81 4.45
CA ALA A 75 -4.52 -8.52 3.87
C ALA A 75 -3.28 -7.66 3.57
N ILE A 76 -2.30 -7.62 4.48
CA ILE A 76 -1.04 -6.88 4.27
C ILE A 76 -0.30 -7.41 3.04
N ARG A 77 -0.22 -8.74 2.90
CA ARG A 77 0.51 -9.39 1.81
C ARG A 77 -0.13 -9.24 0.42
N GLN A 78 -1.37 -8.75 0.33
CA GLN A 78 -1.98 -8.45 -0.98
C GLN A 78 -1.24 -7.35 -1.74
N PHE A 79 -0.47 -6.52 -1.04
CA PHE A 79 0.28 -5.42 -1.62
C PHE A 79 1.78 -5.72 -1.74
N ASP A 80 2.22 -6.97 -1.45
CA ASP A 80 3.64 -7.35 -1.52
C ASP A 80 4.23 -7.04 -2.90
N GLU A 81 3.56 -7.43 -3.99
CA GLU A 81 4.04 -7.17 -5.36
C GLU A 81 4.21 -5.67 -5.67
N VAL A 82 3.27 -4.84 -5.21
CA VAL A 82 3.31 -3.39 -5.43
C VAL A 82 4.42 -2.73 -4.61
N LEU A 83 4.67 -3.22 -3.40
CA LEU A 83 5.60 -2.60 -2.45
C LEU A 83 7.02 -3.16 -2.52
N ASP A 84 7.20 -4.40 -2.98
CA ASP A 84 8.49 -5.08 -3.13
C ASP A 84 9.19 -4.72 -4.46
N TYR A 85 8.65 -3.79 -5.27
CA TYR A 85 9.29 -3.28 -6.50
C TYR A 85 10.64 -2.56 -6.26
N LYS A 86 11.12 -2.46 -5.01
CA LYS A 86 12.36 -1.74 -4.66
C LYS A 86 13.52 -2.61 -4.17
N ASP A 87 13.45 -3.94 -4.25
CA ASP A 87 14.60 -4.82 -3.94
C ASP A 87 15.25 -5.43 -5.20
#